data_AF-A0A2B7WMF9-F1
#
_entry.id   AF-A0A2B7WMF9-F1
#
_cell.length_a   1.000
_cell.length_b   1.000
_cell.length_c   1.000
_cell.angle_alpha   90.00
_cell.angle_beta   90.00
_cell.angle_gamma   90.00
#
_symmetry.space_group_name_H-M   'P 1'
#
loop_
_entity.id
_entity.type
_entity.pdbx_description
1 polymer ?
#
loop_
_entity_poly.entity_id
_entity_poly.type
_entity_poly.pdbx_seq_one_letter_code
_entity_poly.pdbx_strand_id
1 'polypeptide(L)'
;MTEPKEIDCYRILEVSQGASLSDIKKAYRMRVLETHPDKNPGIESSLFVKVQSAWETLSDASKRYCFDCKYERIKKEWDKYEEACGCRKKTTTGAGGHTTAEKPYTEADVREILERLRRAEEALKRAEEKRAREKRQEEEEKRREQERRKEQERRREEERKKEEQRKRKEQSPKSKNTFDFSAMEDALNDLDDHDRWSGGRGWSGTARQPRSPSPEWNDDDSSDCCHERWWPYVYGAASCHYCDRYCPIYLLGCPKCDALACVPCKIRVTGN
;
A
#
# COMPACT_ATOMS: atom_id res chain seq x y z
N MET A 1 29.77 -10.19 -17.17
CA MET A 1 29.60 -10.41 -18.62
C MET A 1 28.24 -9.87 -19.01
N THR A 2 28.14 -9.21 -20.17
CA THR A 2 26.94 -8.49 -20.60
C THR A 2 25.92 -9.45 -21.21
N GLU A 3 24.64 -9.29 -20.85
CA GLU A 3 23.52 -9.94 -21.54
C GLU A 3 23.63 -9.66 -23.05
N PRO A 4 23.45 -10.67 -23.92
CA PRO A 4 23.50 -10.47 -25.36
C PRO A 4 22.46 -9.42 -25.79
N LYS A 5 22.90 -8.51 -26.65
CA LYS A 5 22.10 -7.35 -27.11
C LYS A 5 20.93 -7.77 -28.00
N GLU A 6 21.09 -8.87 -28.74
CA GLU A 6 20.07 -9.41 -29.64
C GLU A 6 19.25 -10.49 -28.91
N ILE A 7 17.92 -10.31 -28.90
CA ILE A 7 16.97 -11.17 -28.19
C ILE A 7 16.74 -12.45 -29.00
N ASP A 8 16.88 -13.63 -28.37
CA ASP A 8 16.54 -14.90 -29.02
C ASP A 8 15.01 -15.16 -28.99
N CYS A 9 14.36 -14.84 -30.10
CA CYS A 9 12.91 -14.94 -30.26
C CYS A 9 12.40 -16.40 -30.18
N TYR A 10 13.15 -17.37 -30.72
CA TYR A 10 12.75 -18.79 -30.69
C TYR A 10 12.88 -19.36 -29.28
N ARG A 11 13.94 -18.97 -28.56
CA ARG A 11 14.19 -19.41 -27.18
C ARG A 11 13.18 -18.84 -26.19
N ILE A 12 12.77 -17.58 -26.35
CA ILE A 12 11.76 -16.94 -25.47
C ILE A 12 10.38 -17.56 -25.61
N LEU A 13 10.00 -17.93 -26.84
CA LEU A 13 8.74 -18.60 -27.13
C LEU A 13 8.83 -20.13 -26.96
N GLU A 14 10.01 -20.67 -26.67
CA GLU A 14 10.30 -22.12 -26.57
C GLU A 14 9.80 -22.92 -27.78
N VAL A 15 10.06 -22.40 -28.98
CA VAL A 15 9.70 -23.03 -30.24
C VAL A 15 10.95 -23.34 -31.06
N SER A 16 10.89 -24.42 -31.84
CA SER A 16 11.94 -24.75 -32.80
C SER A 16 11.95 -23.77 -33.98
N GLN A 17 13.11 -23.55 -34.59
CA GLN A 17 13.25 -22.73 -35.80
C GLN A 17 12.34 -23.20 -36.95
N GLY A 18 12.08 -24.51 -37.03
CA GLY A 18 11.18 -25.12 -38.02
C GLY A 18 9.69 -25.04 -37.70
N ALA A 19 9.29 -24.38 -36.61
CA ALA A 19 7.89 -24.33 -36.18
C ALA A 19 6.99 -23.61 -37.20
N SER A 20 5.79 -24.16 -37.39
CA SER A 20 4.74 -23.55 -38.21
C SER A 20 4.22 -22.27 -37.55
N LEU A 21 3.68 -21.33 -38.35
CA LEU A 21 3.06 -20.12 -37.81
C LEU A 21 1.91 -20.42 -36.84
N SER A 22 1.20 -21.54 -37.03
CA SER A 22 0.16 -22.00 -36.09
C SER A 22 0.73 -22.39 -34.73
N ASP A 23 1.92 -23.00 -34.68
CA ASP A 23 2.53 -23.42 -33.43
C ASP A 23 3.16 -22.24 -32.69
N ILE A 24 3.76 -21.30 -33.43
CA ILE A 24 4.25 -20.03 -32.87
C ILE A 24 3.09 -19.24 -32.25
N LYS A 25 1.91 -19.19 -32.90
CA LYS A 25 0.69 -18.57 -32.35
C LYS A 25 0.21 -19.25 -31.06
N LYS A 26 0.26 -20.57 -31.00
CA LYS A 26 -0.12 -21.33 -29.79
C LYS A 26 0.86 -21.04 -28.65
N ALA A 27 2.16 -21.11 -28.92
CA ALA A 27 3.21 -20.84 -27.94
C ALA A 27 3.13 -19.40 -27.40
N TYR A 28 2.91 -18.42 -28.27
CA TYR A 28 2.71 -17.03 -27.86
C TYR A 28 1.52 -16.87 -26.89
N ARG A 29 0.38 -17.48 -27.20
CA ARG A 29 -0.80 -17.42 -26.30
C ARG A 29 -0.53 -18.03 -24.93
N MET A 30 0.17 -19.17 -24.90
CA MET A 30 0.58 -19.82 -23.64
C MET A 30 1.50 -18.89 -22.83
N ARG A 31 2.55 -18.34 -23.46
CA ARG A 31 3.52 -17.45 -22.80
C ARG A 31 2.93 -16.16 -22.30
N VAL A 32 2.02 -15.55 -23.05
CA VAL A 32 1.31 -14.34 -22.61
C VAL A 32 0.49 -14.62 -21.36
N LEU A 33 -0.20 -15.77 -21.28
CA LEU A 33 -0.99 -16.13 -20.10
C LEU A 33 -0.12 -16.38 -18.87
N GLU A 34 1.05 -17.00 -19.05
CA GLU A 34 2.01 -17.27 -17.97
C GLU A 34 2.67 -15.99 -17.45
N THR A 35 3.00 -15.06 -18.35
CA THR A 35 3.73 -13.82 -18.03
C THR A 35 2.82 -12.60 -17.85
N HIS A 36 1.49 -12.78 -17.84
CA HIS A 36 0.57 -11.65 -17.77
C HIS A 36 0.66 -10.92 -16.42
N PRO A 37 0.94 -9.60 -16.39
CA PRO A 37 1.14 -8.87 -15.14
C PRO A 37 -0.11 -8.80 -14.26
N ASP A 38 -1.31 -8.91 -14.86
CA ASP A 38 -2.59 -8.92 -14.14
C ASP A 38 -2.85 -10.25 -13.40
N LYS A 39 -2.41 -11.39 -13.96
CA LYS A 39 -2.66 -12.71 -13.37
C LYS A 39 -1.56 -13.12 -12.41
N ASN A 40 -0.34 -12.66 -12.66
CA ASN A 40 0.84 -12.96 -11.86
C ASN A 40 1.57 -11.66 -11.46
N PRO A 41 1.07 -10.94 -10.44
CA PRO A 41 1.62 -9.65 -10.00
C PRO A 41 3.05 -9.70 -9.40
N GLY A 42 3.69 -10.88 -9.41
CA GLY A 42 5.07 -11.09 -8.95
C GLY A 42 6.08 -11.42 -10.04
N ILE A 43 5.67 -11.52 -11.31
CA ILE A 43 6.56 -11.81 -12.44
C ILE A 43 7.07 -10.50 -13.03
N GLU A 44 8.36 -10.45 -13.38
CA GLU A 44 8.92 -9.27 -14.02
C GLU A 44 8.20 -8.94 -15.34
N SER A 45 7.69 -7.71 -15.44
CA SER A 45 7.08 -7.15 -16.64
C SER A 45 8.05 -7.14 -17.85
N SER A 46 9.36 -7.22 -17.59
CA SER A 46 10.42 -7.34 -18.59
C SER A 46 10.26 -8.59 -19.47
N LEU A 47 9.76 -9.70 -18.91
CA LEU A 47 9.55 -10.95 -19.65
C LEU A 47 8.39 -10.84 -20.64
N PHE A 48 7.32 -10.14 -20.27
CA PHE A 48 6.18 -9.91 -21.16
C PHE A 48 6.59 -9.11 -22.40
N VAL A 49 7.38 -8.04 -22.20
CA VAL A 49 7.90 -7.21 -23.31
C VAL A 49 8.79 -8.05 -24.25
N LYS A 50 9.63 -8.92 -23.68
CA LYS A 50 10.47 -9.86 -24.44
C LYS A 50 9.63 -10.85 -25.27
N VAL A 51 8.57 -11.41 -24.69
CA VAL A 51 7.62 -12.32 -25.39
C VAL A 51 6.89 -11.62 -26.52
N GLN A 52 6.45 -10.38 -26.31
CA GLN A 52 5.77 -9.59 -27.34
C GLN A 52 6.70 -9.26 -28.51
N SER A 53 7.93 -8.82 -28.22
CA SER A 53 8.96 -8.54 -29.23
C SER A 53 9.31 -9.78 -30.08
N ALA A 54 9.41 -10.94 -29.42
CA ALA A 54 9.62 -12.21 -30.12
C ALA A 54 8.49 -12.55 -31.10
N TRP A 55 7.24 -12.33 -30.69
CA TRP A 55 6.07 -12.53 -31.55
C TRP A 55 6.04 -11.56 -32.74
N GLU A 56 6.34 -10.27 -32.53
CA GLU A 56 6.37 -9.27 -33.61
C GLU A 56 7.42 -9.60 -34.69
N THR A 57 8.52 -10.24 -34.30
CA THR A 57 9.58 -10.66 -35.22
C THR A 57 9.22 -11.95 -35.96
N LEU A 58 8.60 -12.92 -35.27
CA LEU A 58 8.30 -14.25 -35.84
C LEU A 58 6.95 -14.33 -36.56
N SER A 59 6.04 -13.38 -36.32
CA SER A 59 4.72 -13.33 -36.96
C SER A 59 4.77 -12.85 -38.41
N ASP A 60 5.73 -12.00 -38.76
CA ASP A 60 5.96 -11.50 -40.12
C ASP A 60 7.03 -12.36 -40.82
N ALA A 61 6.68 -12.93 -41.97
CA ALA A 61 7.56 -13.77 -42.75
C ALA A 61 8.86 -13.04 -43.18
N SER A 62 8.79 -11.75 -43.48
CA SER A 62 9.95 -10.95 -43.89
C SER A 62 10.92 -10.74 -42.74
N LYS A 63 10.39 -10.40 -41.56
CA LYS A 63 11.19 -10.21 -40.34
C LYS A 63 11.76 -11.54 -39.84
N ARG A 64 10.98 -12.61 -39.93
CA ARG A 64 11.43 -13.97 -39.61
C ARG A 64 12.60 -14.38 -40.48
N TYR A 65 12.53 -14.14 -41.79
CA TYR A 65 13.64 -14.43 -42.69
C TYR A 65 14.92 -13.66 -42.31
N CYS A 66 14.81 -12.34 -42.07
CA CYS A 66 15.95 -11.54 -41.63
C CYS A 66 16.53 -12.01 -40.29
N PHE A 67 15.67 -12.49 -39.39
CA PHE A 67 16.07 -13.04 -38.09
C PHE A 67 16.76 -14.40 -38.25
N ASP A 68 16.22 -15.28 -39.09
CA ASP A 68 16.80 -16.60 -39.38
C ASP A 68 18.21 -16.49 -39.97
N CYS A 69 18.47 -15.50 -40.83
CA CYS A 69 19.83 -15.23 -41.35
C CYS A 69 20.85 -14.89 -40.24
N LYS A 70 20.42 -14.28 -39.14
CA LYS A 70 21.27 -13.91 -38.01
C LYS A 70 21.22 -14.92 -36.86
N TYR A 71 20.24 -15.82 -36.88
CA TYR A 71 19.90 -16.70 -35.77
C TYR A 71 21.07 -17.56 -35.31
N GLU A 72 21.86 -18.12 -36.22
CA GLU A 72 23.03 -18.95 -35.87
C GLU A 72 24.09 -18.17 -35.05
N ARG A 73 24.27 -16.88 -35.35
CA ARG A 73 25.18 -16.01 -34.59
C ARG A 73 24.59 -15.71 -33.21
N ILE A 74 23.32 -15.33 -33.16
CA ILE A 74 22.59 -15.04 -31.93
C ILE A 74 22.61 -16.26 -31.01
N LYS A 75 22.28 -17.44 -31.52
CA LYS A 75 22.28 -18.70 -30.78
C LYS A 75 23.64 -18.97 -30.14
N LYS A 76 24.74 -18.84 -30.89
CA LYS A 76 26.11 -19.00 -30.35
C LYS A 76 26.45 -18.00 -29.26
N GLU A 77 25.98 -16.75 -29.37
CA GLU A 77 26.18 -15.73 -28.33
C GLU A 77 25.40 -16.07 -27.06
N TRP A 78 24.16 -16.56 -27.21
CA TRP A 78 23.34 -17.01 -26.09
C TRP A 78 23.88 -18.27 -25.41
N ASP A 79 24.35 -19.25 -26.18
CA ASP A 79 24.95 -20.48 -25.63
C ASP A 79 26.21 -20.16 -24.81
N LYS A 80 27.07 -19.27 -25.32
CA LYS A 80 28.24 -18.75 -24.57
C LYS A 80 27.82 -18.00 -23.30
N TYR A 81 26.76 -17.20 -23.37
CA TYR A 81 26.25 -16.48 -22.20
C TYR A 81 25.76 -17.44 -21.11
N GLU A 82 25.09 -18.54 -21.48
CA GLU A 82 24.61 -19.53 -20.51
C GLU A 82 25.74 -20.35 -19.88
N GLU A 83 26.72 -20.76 -20.68
CA GLU A 83 27.94 -21.40 -20.19
C GLU A 83 28.67 -20.49 -19.20
N ALA A 84 28.70 -19.18 -19.46
CA ALA A 84 29.33 -18.18 -18.61
C ALA A 84 28.51 -17.78 -17.37
N CYS A 85 27.16 -17.77 -17.45
CA CYS A 85 26.28 -17.42 -16.33
C CYS A 85 26.33 -18.49 -15.23
N GLY A 86 26.62 -19.75 -15.56
CA GLY A 86 26.59 -20.85 -14.59
C GLY A 86 25.20 -21.12 -14.00
N CYS A 87 24.18 -20.42 -14.52
CA CYS A 87 22.77 -20.53 -14.21
C CYS A 87 22.22 -21.79 -14.89
N ARG A 88 22.83 -22.97 -14.64
CA ARG A 88 22.42 -24.25 -15.20
C ARG A 88 20.98 -24.52 -14.74
N LYS A 89 19.99 -24.19 -15.56
CA LYS A 89 18.74 -24.99 -15.58
C LYS A 89 19.22 -26.41 -15.75
N LYS A 90 18.95 -27.28 -14.77
CA LYS A 90 19.36 -28.67 -14.78
C LYS A 90 18.80 -29.33 -16.05
N THR A 91 19.57 -29.36 -17.13
CA THR A 91 19.44 -30.41 -18.13
C THR A 91 19.93 -31.66 -17.41
N THR A 92 19.00 -32.54 -17.10
CA THR A 92 19.22 -33.79 -16.37
C THR A 92 20.23 -34.64 -17.12
N THR A 93 21.46 -34.71 -16.61
CA THR A 93 22.40 -35.78 -16.96
C THR A 93 23.18 -36.14 -15.72
N GLY A 94 22.76 -37.24 -15.08
CA GLY A 94 23.35 -37.77 -13.85
C GLY A 94 22.49 -38.85 -13.20
N ALA A 95 22.50 -40.05 -13.80
CA ALA A 95 22.23 -41.36 -13.20
C ALA A 95 20.86 -41.61 -12.51
N GLY A 96 19.92 -42.16 -13.29
CA GLY A 96 18.75 -42.90 -12.79
C GLY A 96 17.40 -42.30 -13.18
N GLY A 97 16.87 -42.70 -14.34
CA GLY A 97 15.48 -42.42 -14.71
C GLY A 97 15.29 -42.00 -16.16
N HIS A 98 14.94 -42.98 -17.00
CA HIS A 98 14.21 -42.89 -18.27
C HIS A 98 14.54 -41.70 -19.21
N THR A 99 15.30 -41.98 -20.27
CA THR A 99 15.23 -41.18 -21.49
C THR A 99 13.80 -41.25 -22.02
N THR A 100 13.09 -40.14 -22.06
CA THR A 100 11.88 -40.05 -22.90
C THR A 100 12.16 -38.99 -23.93
N ALA A 101 12.26 -39.44 -25.19
CA ALA A 101 11.96 -38.59 -26.33
C ALA A 101 10.72 -37.76 -26.00
N GLU A 102 10.76 -36.45 -26.23
CA GLU A 102 9.69 -35.50 -25.91
C GLU A 102 8.36 -36.01 -26.47
N LYS A 103 7.64 -36.77 -25.65
CA LYS A 103 6.29 -37.23 -25.96
C LYS A 103 5.42 -36.00 -25.80
N PRO A 104 4.62 -35.63 -26.81
CA PRO A 104 3.57 -34.64 -26.59
C PRO A 104 2.70 -35.15 -25.43
N TYR A 105 2.53 -34.33 -24.39
CA TYR A 105 1.71 -34.66 -23.24
C TYR A 105 0.35 -35.18 -23.72
N THR A 106 -0.04 -36.38 -23.30
CA THR A 106 -1.35 -36.91 -23.67
C THR A 106 -2.42 -36.16 -22.89
N GLU A 107 -3.66 -36.14 -23.38
CA GLU A 107 -4.75 -35.46 -22.68
C GLU A 107 -4.96 -35.97 -21.24
N ALA A 108 -4.61 -37.23 -20.96
CA ALA A 108 -4.66 -37.80 -19.62
C ALA A 108 -3.61 -37.16 -18.69
N ASP A 109 -2.38 -36.98 -19.18
CA ASP A 109 -1.29 -36.36 -18.41
C ASP A 109 -1.61 -34.89 -18.09
N VAL A 110 -2.17 -34.15 -19.06
CA VAL A 110 -2.60 -32.76 -18.85
C VAL A 110 -3.74 -32.69 -17.83
N ARG A 111 -4.71 -33.63 -17.88
CA ARG A 111 -5.79 -33.69 -16.88
C ARG A 111 -5.26 -33.98 -15.48
N GLU A 112 -4.30 -34.90 -15.33
CA GLU A 112 -3.69 -35.21 -14.04
C GLU A 112 -2.91 -34.01 -13.46
N ILE A 113 -2.15 -33.31 -14.32
CA ILE A 113 -1.44 -32.09 -13.94
C ILE A 113 -2.42 -31.02 -13.44
N LEU A 114 -3.52 -30.79 -14.17
CA LEU A 114 -4.55 -29.83 -13.78
C LEU A 114 -5.26 -30.22 -12.47
N GLU A 115 -5.56 -31.51 -12.29
CA GLU A 115 -6.17 -32.04 -11.07
C GLU A 115 -5.26 -31.84 -9.84
N ARG A 116 -3.95 -32.07 -10.02
CA ARG A 116 -2.94 -31.83 -8.98
C ARG A 116 -2.82 -30.36 -8.62
N LEU A 117 -2.90 -29.46 -9.60
CA LEU A 117 -2.91 -28.01 -9.37
C LEU A 117 -4.15 -27.58 -8.58
N ARG A 118 -5.36 -28.06 -8.94
CA ARG A 118 -6.59 -27.78 -8.17
C ARG A 118 -6.48 -28.26 -6.71
N ARG A 119 -5.94 -29.46 -6.48
CA ARG A 119 -5.74 -29.98 -5.11
C ARG A 119 -4.75 -29.14 -4.31
N ALA A 120 -3.70 -28.62 -4.96
CA ALA A 120 -2.74 -27.73 -4.33
C ALA A 120 -3.36 -26.37 -3.98
N GLU A 121 -4.17 -25.79 -4.88
CA GLU A 121 -4.91 -24.55 -4.64
C GLU A 121 -5.91 -24.70 -3.48
N GLU A 122 -6.67 -25.80 -3.44
CA GLU A 122 -7.58 -26.10 -2.34
C GLU A 122 -6.83 -26.28 -1.00
N ALA A 123 -5.65 -26.92 -1.03
CA ALA A 123 -4.83 -27.08 0.16
C ALA A 123 -4.31 -25.73 0.68
N LEU A 124 -3.89 -24.83 -0.21
CA LEU A 124 -3.50 -23.46 0.14
C LEU A 124 -4.66 -22.68 0.75
N LYS A 125 -5.84 -22.73 0.11
CA LYS A 125 -7.05 -22.07 0.64
C LYS A 125 -7.41 -22.59 2.04
N ARG A 126 -7.36 -23.91 2.27
CA ARG A 126 -7.57 -24.50 3.60
C ARG A 126 -6.52 -24.05 4.63
N ALA A 127 -5.26 -23.91 4.21
CA ALA A 127 -4.19 -23.43 5.08
C ALA A 127 -4.37 -21.94 5.43
N GLU A 128 -4.80 -21.11 4.48
CA GLU A 128 -5.13 -19.71 4.71
C GLU A 128 -6.33 -19.54 5.64
N GLU A 129 -7.41 -20.31 5.43
CA GLU A 129 -8.57 -20.32 6.32
C GLU A 129 -8.19 -20.75 7.74
N LYS A 130 -7.29 -21.74 7.89
CA LYS A 130 -6.76 -22.16 9.18
C LYS A 130 -5.96 -21.03 9.85
N ARG A 131 -5.04 -20.39 9.13
CA ARG A 131 -4.27 -19.24 9.64
C ARG A 131 -5.18 -18.07 10.03
N ALA A 132 -6.23 -17.82 9.25
CA ALA A 132 -7.21 -16.78 9.56
C ALA A 132 -8.01 -17.11 10.83
N ARG A 133 -8.38 -18.39 11.04
CA ARG A 133 -9.05 -18.85 12.26
C ARG A 133 -8.14 -18.70 13.49
N GLU A 134 -6.88 -19.10 13.38
CA GLU A 134 -5.88 -18.96 14.45
C GLU A 134 -5.67 -17.49 14.81
N LYS A 135 -5.54 -16.60 13.81
CA LYS A 135 -5.42 -15.16 14.05
C LYS A 135 -6.64 -14.57 14.78
N ARG A 136 -7.86 -14.99 14.40
CA ARG A 136 -9.09 -14.57 15.11
C ARG A 136 -9.10 -15.05 16.56
N GLN A 137 -8.65 -16.27 16.81
CA GLN A 137 -8.53 -16.81 18.17
C GLN A 137 -7.51 -16.04 19.00
N GLU A 138 -6.35 -15.71 18.42
CA GLU A 138 -5.31 -14.92 19.07
C GLU A 138 -5.78 -13.48 19.38
N GLU A 139 -6.49 -12.84 18.43
CA GLU A 139 -7.09 -11.51 18.64
C GLU A 139 -8.15 -11.53 19.74
N GLU A 140 -9.01 -12.56 19.78
CA GLU A 140 -10.00 -12.73 20.84
C GLU A 140 -9.34 -12.97 22.20
N GLU A 141 -8.28 -13.77 22.26
CA GLU A 141 -7.51 -14.02 23.49
C GLU A 141 -6.85 -12.74 24.00
N LYS A 142 -6.20 -11.97 23.11
CA LYS A 142 -5.63 -10.65 23.44
C LYS A 142 -6.69 -9.69 23.95
N ARG A 143 -7.88 -9.70 23.34
CA ARG A 143 -9.01 -8.88 23.81
C ARG A 143 -9.45 -9.30 25.22
N ARG A 144 -9.61 -10.60 25.47
CA ARG A 144 -9.97 -11.13 26.80
C ARG A 144 -8.89 -10.81 27.84
N GLU A 145 -7.61 -10.88 27.48
CA GLU A 145 -6.52 -10.50 28.36
C GLU A 145 -6.50 -9.00 28.66
N GLN A 146 -6.73 -8.16 27.66
CA GLN A 146 -6.85 -6.73 27.84
C GLN A 146 -8.02 -6.36 28.76
N GLU A 147 -9.16 -7.04 28.63
CA GLU A 147 -10.30 -6.88 29.54
C GLU A 147 -9.94 -7.29 30.98
N ARG A 148 -9.26 -8.43 31.18
CA ARG A 148 -8.75 -8.85 32.50
C ARG A 148 -7.79 -7.81 33.10
N ARG A 149 -6.88 -7.27 32.28
CA ARG A 149 -5.93 -6.24 32.71
C ARG A 149 -6.62 -4.95 33.12
N LYS A 150 -7.59 -4.48 32.33
CA LYS A 150 -8.42 -3.31 32.65
C LYS A 150 -9.24 -3.54 33.94
N GLU A 151 -9.77 -4.73 34.15
CA GLU A 151 -10.51 -5.04 35.37
C GLU A 151 -9.59 -5.04 36.61
N GLN A 152 -8.40 -5.65 36.51
CA GLN A 152 -7.41 -5.59 37.59
C GLN A 152 -7.00 -4.15 37.91
N GLU A 153 -6.81 -3.31 36.89
CA GLU A 153 -6.49 -1.89 37.06
C GLU A 153 -7.63 -1.14 37.76
N ARG A 154 -8.88 -1.35 37.34
CA ARG A 154 -10.07 -0.79 38.00
C ARG A 154 -10.15 -1.21 39.48
N ARG A 155 -9.89 -2.49 39.79
CA ARG A 155 -9.86 -2.99 41.18
C ARG A 155 -8.77 -2.29 42.00
N ARG A 156 -7.56 -2.14 41.46
CA ARG A 156 -6.46 -1.42 42.13
C ARG A 156 -6.80 0.06 42.36
N GLU A 157 -7.45 0.71 41.39
CA GLU A 157 -7.87 2.10 41.53
C GLU A 157 -8.97 2.26 42.59
N GLU A 158 -9.95 1.35 42.63
CA GLU A 158 -10.97 1.32 43.68
C GLU A 158 -10.37 1.12 45.07
N GLU A 159 -9.38 0.23 45.20
CA GLU A 159 -8.64 0.04 46.44
C GLU A 159 -7.87 1.31 46.85
N ARG A 160 -7.17 1.95 45.90
CA ARG A 160 -6.50 3.24 46.14
C ARG A 160 -7.48 4.31 46.62
N LYS A 161 -8.64 4.44 45.98
CA LYS A 161 -9.70 5.39 46.38
C LYS A 161 -10.24 5.09 47.77
N LYS A 162 -10.47 3.81 48.09
CA LYS A 162 -10.90 3.37 49.44
C LYS A 162 -9.84 3.69 50.50
N GLU A 163 -8.56 3.45 50.21
CA GLU A 163 -7.44 3.75 51.11
C GLU A 163 -7.30 5.27 51.32
N GLU A 164 -7.38 6.06 50.27
CA GLU A 164 -7.36 7.53 50.34
C GLU A 164 -8.55 8.06 51.16
N GLN A 165 -9.74 7.49 50.98
CA GLN A 165 -10.91 7.83 51.78
C GLN A 165 -10.75 7.44 53.26
N ARG A 166 -10.08 6.32 53.57
CA ARG A 166 -9.72 5.94 54.95
C ARG A 166 -8.75 6.95 55.56
N LYS A 167 -7.65 7.28 54.86
CA LYS A 167 -6.68 8.30 55.29
C LYS A 167 -7.33 9.66 55.54
N ARG A 168 -8.25 10.09 54.67
CA ARG A 168 -9.01 11.35 54.82
C ARG A 168 -9.94 11.34 56.04
N LYS A 169 -10.56 10.19 56.36
CA LYS A 169 -11.36 10.02 57.57
C LYS A 169 -10.51 10.02 58.84
N GLU A 170 -9.31 9.44 58.79
CA GLU A 170 -8.35 9.44 59.90
C GLU A 170 -7.72 10.81 60.16
N GLN A 171 -7.43 11.58 59.10
CA GLN A 171 -6.94 12.95 59.20
C GLN A 171 -8.02 13.98 59.53
N SER A 172 -9.31 13.59 59.54
CA SER A 172 -10.38 14.46 60.00
C SER A 172 -10.25 14.64 61.51
N PRO A 173 -9.94 15.83 62.03
CA PRO A 173 -9.89 16.05 63.46
C PRO A 173 -11.27 15.77 64.03
N LYS A 174 -11.35 14.96 65.09
CA LYS A 174 -12.56 14.90 65.93
C LYS A 174 -12.68 16.26 66.62
N SER A 175 -13.22 17.26 65.93
CA SER A 175 -13.63 18.49 66.59
C SER A 175 -14.72 18.10 67.58
N LYS A 176 -14.38 18.19 68.87
CA LYS A 176 -15.39 18.42 69.89
C LYS A 176 -16.03 19.74 69.52
N ASN A 177 -17.31 19.73 69.14
CA ASN A 177 -18.09 20.96 69.02
C ASN A 177 -18.21 21.58 70.41
N THR A 178 -17.25 22.45 70.75
CA THR A 178 -17.49 23.61 71.60
C THR A 178 -17.57 24.79 70.64
N PHE A 179 -18.77 25.08 70.17
CA PHE A 179 -19.05 26.30 69.43
C PHE A 179 -19.04 27.43 70.45
N ASP A 180 -17.94 28.19 70.49
CA ASP A 180 -17.80 29.39 71.31
C ASP A 180 -18.45 30.56 70.56
N PHE A 181 -19.56 31.06 71.11
CA PHE A 181 -20.45 32.04 70.48
C PHE A 181 -19.86 33.46 70.47
N SER A 182 -18.70 33.68 71.11
CA SER A 182 -18.10 35.00 71.31
C SER A 182 -17.36 35.57 70.10
N ALA A 183 -17.03 34.77 69.08
CA ALA A 183 -16.24 35.22 67.93
C ALA A 183 -17.09 35.74 66.75
N MET A 184 -18.41 35.80 66.89
CA MET A 184 -19.34 36.27 65.86
C MET A 184 -19.79 37.73 66.07
N GLU A 185 -19.38 38.37 67.18
CA GLU A 185 -19.76 39.75 67.52
C GLU A 185 -18.75 40.80 67.01
N ASP A 186 -17.51 40.40 66.70
CA ASP A 186 -16.46 41.28 66.17
C ASP A 186 -16.49 41.45 64.63
N ALA A 187 -17.30 40.68 63.92
CA ALA A 187 -17.40 40.76 62.45
C ALA A 187 -18.64 41.53 61.96
N LEU A 188 -19.43 42.13 62.87
CA LEU A 188 -20.70 42.79 62.56
C LEU A 188 -20.68 44.33 62.67
N ASN A 189 -19.54 44.95 63.00
CA ASN A 189 -19.44 46.41 63.15
C ASN A 189 -18.72 47.13 62.00
N ASP A 190 -18.22 46.43 60.99
CA ASP A 190 -17.58 47.07 59.84
C ASP A 190 -18.33 46.77 58.54
N LEU A 191 -18.93 47.84 58.02
CA LEU A 191 -19.42 48.07 56.66
C LEU A 191 -20.95 47.99 56.46
N ASP A 192 -21.60 49.00 57.02
CA ASP A 192 -22.71 49.73 56.39
C ASP A 192 -22.12 50.67 55.31
N ASP A 193 -22.37 50.40 54.03
CA ASP A 193 -22.70 51.43 53.04
C ASP A 193 -23.29 50.75 51.79
N HIS A 194 -24.62 50.90 51.67
CA HIS A 194 -25.43 51.04 50.47
C HIS A 194 -24.68 50.98 49.10
N ASP A 195 -25.16 50.29 48.07
CA ASP A 195 -26.50 50.41 47.53
C ASP A 195 -26.79 49.41 46.38
N ARG A 196 -28.07 49.03 46.29
CA ARG A 196 -28.85 48.84 45.05
C ARG A 196 -28.76 47.53 44.24
N TRP A 197 -29.58 46.59 44.70
CA TRP A 197 -30.50 45.73 43.95
C TRP A 197 -30.67 45.97 42.43
N SER A 198 -30.65 44.90 41.62
CA SER A 198 -31.81 44.45 40.79
C SER A 198 -31.47 43.26 39.87
N GLY A 199 -32.25 42.18 39.98
CA GLY A 199 -32.50 41.17 38.93
C GLY A 199 -31.31 40.27 38.59
N GLY A 200 -31.44 39.01 38.19
CA GLY A 200 -32.57 38.22 37.72
C GLY A 200 -31.98 36.92 37.18
N ARG A 201 -32.77 35.86 37.26
CA ARG A 201 -32.49 34.49 36.80
C ARG A 201 -31.90 34.44 35.38
N GLY A 202 -31.04 33.44 35.12
CA GLY A 202 -30.68 33.07 33.74
C GLY A 202 -29.59 32.01 33.63
N TRP A 203 -29.96 30.74 33.89
CA TRP A 203 -29.25 29.61 33.30
C TRP A 203 -29.52 29.60 31.79
N SER A 204 -28.47 29.75 30.97
CA SER A 204 -28.42 29.15 29.64
C SER A 204 -26.96 29.11 29.19
N GLY A 205 -26.45 27.89 29.00
CA GLY A 205 -25.16 27.66 28.40
C GLY A 205 -25.16 28.12 26.94
N THR A 206 -24.24 29.01 26.60
CA THR A 206 -23.85 29.26 25.22
C THR A 206 -22.60 28.45 24.92
N ALA A 207 -22.78 27.42 24.08
CA ALA A 207 -21.71 26.68 23.45
C ALA A 207 -20.76 27.66 22.74
N ARG A 208 -19.46 27.58 23.04
CA ARG A 208 -18.42 28.17 22.20
C ARG A 208 -18.45 27.46 20.85
N GLN A 209 -18.86 28.18 19.81
CA GLN A 209 -18.56 27.78 18.44
C GLN A 209 -17.07 28.00 18.17
N PRO A 210 -16.36 27.05 17.53
CA PRO A 210 -15.03 27.32 17.01
C PRO A 210 -15.13 28.31 15.86
N ARG A 211 -14.30 29.37 15.90
CA ARG A 211 -14.17 30.33 14.80
C ARG A 211 -13.52 29.62 13.61
N SER A 212 -14.21 29.61 12.48
CA SER A 212 -13.65 29.33 11.17
C SER A 212 -12.73 30.51 10.77
N PRO A 213 -11.51 30.27 10.26
CA PRO A 213 -10.75 31.33 9.61
C PRO A 213 -11.31 31.51 8.19
N SER A 214 -11.76 32.73 7.86
CA SER A 214 -11.96 33.14 6.47
C SER A 214 -10.60 33.54 5.88
N PRO A 215 -10.21 33.07 4.69
CA PRO A 215 -9.06 33.59 3.98
C PRO A 215 -9.50 34.79 3.14
N GLU A 216 -9.10 35.99 3.55
CA GLU A 216 -9.05 37.15 2.66
C GLU A 216 -7.81 36.99 1.77
N TRP A 217 -8.02 36.76 0.48
CA TRP A 217 -6.97 36.90 -0.52
C TRP A 217 -7.18 38.23 -1.22
N ASN A 218 -6.19 39.11 -1.12
CA ASN A 218 -6.09 40.29 -1.95
C ASN A 218 -5.69 39.84 -3.35
N ASP A 219 -6.52 40.16 -4.33
CA ASP A 219 -6.19 40.17 -5.74
C ASP A 219 -5.14 41.26 -6.01
N ASP A 220 -3.93 40.87 -6.41
CA ASP A 220 -2.97 41.78 -7.05
C ASP A 220 -2.50 41.16 -8.37
N ASP A 221 -2.92 41.84 -9.43
CA ASP A 221 -2.71 41.61 -10.85
C ASP A 221 -1.22 41.80 -11.21
N SER A 222 -0.51 40.70 -11.50
CA SER A 222 0.75 40.77 -12.25
C SER A 222 1.11 39.43 -12.88
N SER A 223 1.10 39.45 -14.21
CA SER A 223 1.20 38.36 -15.19
C SER A 223 2.53 37.61 -15.27
N ASP A 224 3.29 37.50 -14.16
CA ASP A 224 4.49 36.67 -14.08
C ASP A 224 4.55 35.97 -12.72
N CYS A 225 3.87 34.82 -12.62
CA CYS A 225 3.94 34.00 -11.41
C CYS A 225 5.29 33.27 -11.33
N CYS A 226 6.17 33.73 -10.43
CA CYS A 226 7.35 32.99 -10.02
C CYS A 226 6.94 31.66 -9.37
N HIS A 227 7.05 30.55 -10.10
CA HIS A 227 6.78 29.21 -9.59
C HIS A 227 7.88 28.80 -8.59
N GLU A 228 7.72 29.22 -7.33
CA GLU A 228 8.64 28.87 -6.24
C GLU A 228 8.60 27.38 -5.89
N ARG A 229 9.62 26.91 -5.16
CA ARG A 229 9.93 25.49 -4.97
C ARG A 229 8.86 24.68 -4.23
N TRP A 230 7.95 25.31 -3.49
CA TRP A 230 6.97 24.60 -2.66
C TRP A 230 5.53 24.85 -3.12
N TRP A 231 4.82 23.75 -3.43
CA TRP A 231 3.43 23.75 -3.90
C TRP A 231 2.62 22.81 -3.01
N PRO A 232 1.46 23.22 -2.46
CA PRO A 232 0.58 22.34 -1.68
C PRO A 232 -0.05 21.23 -2.53
N TYR A 233 -0.42 20.13 -1.87
CA TYR A 233 -1.15 19.02 -2.48
C TYR A 233 -2.64 19.35 -2.61
N VAL A 234 -3.17 19.22 -3.82
CA VAL A 234 -4.59 19.33 -4.13
C VAL A 234 -5.12 17.93 -4.46
N TYR A 235 -6.01 17.43 -3.60
CA TYR A 235 -6.66 16.12 -3.76
C TYR A 235 -7.95 16.29 -4.58
N GLY A 236 -8.23 15.36 -5.48
CA GLY A 236 -9.47 15.34 -6.27
C GLY A 236 -9.46 16.17 -7.58
N ALA A 237 -8.30 16.66 -8.02
CA ALA A 237 -8.17 17.37 -9.30
C ALA A 237 -8.05 16.37 -10.48
N ALA A 238 -8.79 16.63 -11.57
CA ALA A 238 -8.99 15.65 -12.64
C ALA A 238 -7.80 15.50 -13.60
N SER A 239 -7.11 16.58 -13.99
CA SER A 239 -6.07 16.49 -15.02
C SER A 239 -5.00 17.56 -14.84
N CYS A 240 -3.75 17.21 -15.13
CA CYS A 240 -2.64 18.15 -15.13
C CYS A 240 -2.76 19.15 -16.29
N HIS A 241 -2.69 20.45 -16.03
CA HIS A 241 -2.78 21.50 -17.08
C HIS A 241 -1.63 21.48 -18.09
N TYR A 242 -0.49 20.84 -17.78
CA TYR A 242 0.69 20.84 -18.63
C TYR A 242 0.82 19.59 -19.52
N CYS A 243 0.10 18.52 -19.19
CA CYS A 243 0.23 17.25 -19.92
C CYS A 243 -1.08 16.49 -20.10
N ASP A 244 -2.19 17.07 -19.63
CA ASP A 244 -3.55 16.54 -19.65
C ASP A 244 -3.71 15.12 -19.09
N ARG A 245 -2.69 14.61 -18.36
CA ARG A 245 -2.77 13.29 -17.73
C ARG A 245 -3.65 13.34 -16.50
N TYR A 246 -4.57 12.37 -16.44
CA TYR A 246 -5.39 12.11 -15.27
C TYR A 246 -4.53 11.61 -14.10
N CYS A 247 -4.60 12.30 -12.96
CA CYS A 247 -3.81 11.99 -11.77
C CYS A 247 -4.75 11.72 -10.58
N PRO A 248 -5.03 10.44 -10.24
CA PRO A 248 -6.06 10.09 -9.26
C PRO A 248 -5.68 10.35 -7.79
N ILE A 249 -4.40 10.61 -7.49
CA ILE A 249 -3.90 10.68 -6.12
C ILE A 249 -3.85 12.13 -5.62
N TYR A 250 -3.05 12.98 -6.28
CA TYR A 250 -2.98 14.41 -6.00
C TYR A 250 -2.30 15.15 -7.16
N LEU A 251 -2.60 16.44 -7.30
CA LEU A 251 -1.82 17.38 -8.11
C LEU A 251 -1.16 18.41 -7.19
N LEU A 252 -0.11 19.06 -7.69
CA LEU A 252 0.49 20.21 -7.02
C LEU A 252 -0.19 21.46 -7.55
N GLY A 253 -0.70 22.31 -6.66
CA GLY A 253 -1.33 23.59 -7.00
C GLY A 253 -0.40 24.76 -6.68
N CYS A 254 -0.29 25.74 -7.58
CA CYS A 254 0.41 26.98 -7.27
C CYS A 254 -0.53 27.91 -6.48
N PRO A 255 -0.12 28.43 -5.30
CA PRO A 255 -0.98 29.29 -4.49
C PRO A 255 -1.19 30.70 -5.06
N LYS A 256 -0.47 31.06 -6.13
CA LYS A 256 -0.54 32.39 -6.76
C LYS A 256 -1.30 32.39 -8.10
N CYS A 257 -1.36 31.27 -8.82
CA CYS A 257 -1.91 31.23 -10.18
C CYS A 257 -2.83 30.04 -10.46
N ASP A 258 -3.24 29.30 -9.42
CA ASP A 258 -4.09 28.09 -9.49
C ASP A 258 -3.63 27.02 -10.49
N ALA A 259 -2.39 27.09 -10.97
CA ALA A 259 -1.85 26.11 -11.91
C ALA A 259 -1.76 24.75 -11.23
N LEU A 260 -2.34 23.72 -11.87
CA LEU A 260 -2.31 22.34 -11.40
C LEU A 260 -1.31 21.53 -12.23
N ALA A 261 -0.23 21.09 -11.59
CA ALA A 261 0.85 20.35 -12.23
C ALA A 261 1.05 18.97 -11.60
N CYS A 262 1.32 17.98 -12.46
CA CYS A 262 1.85 16.69 -12.03
C CYS A 262 3.24 16.87 -11.39
N VAL A 263 3.67 16.00 -10.47
CA VAL A 263 5.02 16.10 -9.85
C VAL A 263 6.14 16.23 -10.91
N PRO A 264 6.16 15.42 -12.00
CA PRO A 264 7.13 15.60 -13.09
C PRO A 264 7.02 16.96 -13.82
N CYS A 265 5.80 17.44 -14.02
CA CYS A 265 5.50 18.68 -14.72
C CYS A 265 5.98 19.87 -13.89
N LYS A 266 5.74 19.83 -12.58
CA LYS A 266 6.16 20.84 -11.62
C LYS A 266 7.69 20.96 -11.61
N ILE A 267 8.43 19.84 -11.59
CA ILE A 267 9.91 19.86 -11.65
C ILE A 267 10.42 20.55 -12.93
N ARG A 268 9.78 20.29 -14.08
CA ARG A 268 10.12 20.94 -15.36
C ARG A 268 9.84 22.44 -15.35
N VAL A 269 8.73 22.86 -14.73
CA VAL A 269 8.32 24.27 -14.64
C VAL A 269 9.18 25.06 -13.64
N THR A 270 9.61 24.44 -12.54
CA THR A 270 10.44 25.08 -11.51
C THR A 270 11.95 25.02 -11.77
N GLY A 271 12.37 24.41 -12.89
CA GLY A 271 13.73 24.50 -13.46
C GLY A 271 14.88 24.41 -12.46
N ASN A 272 15.06 23.27 -11.81
CA ASN A 272 16.29 22.98 -11.06
C ASN A 272 16.75 21.53 -11.25
#